data_AF-A0A7J2UBI3-F1
#
_entry.id   AF-A0A7J2UBI3-F1
#
_cell.length_a   1.000
_cell.length_b   1.000
_cell.length_c   1.000
_cell.angle_alpha   90.00
_cell.angle_beta   90.00
_cell.angle_gamma   90.00
#
_symmetry.space_group_name_H-M   'P 1'
#
loop_
_entity.id
_entity.type
_entity.pdbx_description
1 polymer ?
#
loop_
_entity_poly.entity_id
_entity_poly.type
_entity_poly.pdbx_seq_one_letter_code
_entity_poly.pdbx_strand_id
1 'polypeptide(L)' 'GKAHVMGISMGGMIAQELAINHPDKVNKLVLACTYAAQDENSETLKKWPSCGQKSAPKSS' A
#
# COMPACT_ATOMS: atom_id res chain seq x y z
N GLY A 1 11.29 -24.22 4.16
CA GLY A 1 9.84 -24.58 4.13
C GLY A 1 9.05 -23.38 3.66
N LYS A 2 7.87 -23.59 3.06
CA LYS A 2 6.97 -22.51 2.61
C LYS A 2 6.00 -22.10 3.71
N ALA A 3 5.66 -20.81 3.78
CA ALA A 3 4.71 -20.27 4.76
C ALA A 3 3.41 -19.78 4.09
N HIS A 4 2.33 -19.78 4.86
CA HIS A 4 1.12 -19.04 4.53
C HIS A 4 1.25 -17.61 5.06
N VAL A 5 1.04 -16.63 4.19
CA VAL A 5 1.24 -15.22 4.52
C VAL A 5 -0.10 -14.50 4.42
N MET A 6 -0.47 -13.76 5.45
CA MET A 6 -1.62 -12.86 5.45
C MET A 6 -1.14 -11.43 5.62
N GLY A 7 -1.56 -10.53 4.73
CA GLY A 7 -1.27 -9.10 4.81
C GLY A 7 -2.56 -8.29 4.98
N ILE A 8 -2.57 -7.40 5.97
CA ILE A 8 -3.71 -6.54 6.30
C ILE A 8 -3.32 -5.07 6.08
N SER A 9 -4.15 -4.29 5.39
CA SER A 9 -3.89 -2.87 5.12
C SER A 9 -2.51 -2.66 4.49
N MET A 10 -1.64 -1.83 5.06
CA MET A 10 -0.26 -1.65 4.58
C MET A 10 0.54 -2.96 4.54
N GLY A 11 0.28 -3.88 5.47
CA GLY A 11 0.93 -5.19 5.50
C GLY A 11 0.65 -6.04 4.27
N GLY A 12 -0.44 -5.79 3.54
CA GLY A 12 -0.75 -6.45 2.27
C GLY A 12 0.22 -6.08 1.15
N MET A 13 0.67 -4.82 1.07
CA MET A 13 1.68 -4.38 0.10
C MET A 13 3.02 -5.07 0.36
N ILE A 14 3.42 -5.17 1.64
CA ILE A 14 4.66 -5.88 2.03
C ILE A 14 4.55 -7.38 1.70
N ALA A 15 3.39 -7.98 1.98
CA ALA A 15 3.17 -9.40 1.72
C ALA A 15 3.20 -9.74 0.21
N GLN A 16 2.76 -8.81 -0.65
CA GLN A 16 2.90 -8.95 -2.10
C GLN A 16 4.36 -8.84 -2.55
N GLU A 17 5.11 -7.87 -2.04
CA GLU A 17 6.54 -7.72 -2.36
C GLU A 17 7.34 -8.97 -1.96
N LEU A 18 7.01 -9.57 -0.81
CA LEU A 18 7.58 -10.83 -0.36
C LEU A 18 7.25 -11.99 -1.33
N ALA A 19 6.00 -12.08 -1.80
CA ALA A 19 5.59 -13.15 -2.70
C ALA A 19 6.21 -13.03 -4.10
N ILE A 20 6.42 -11.80 -4.58
CA ILE A 20 7.06 -11.53 -5.88
C ILE A 20 8.55 -11.86 -5.82
N ASN A 21 9.26 -11.40 -4.79
CA ASN A 21 10.72 -11.57 -4.71
C ASN A 21 11.16 -12.92 -4.14
N HIS A 22 10.30 -13.62 -3.40
CA HIS A 22 10.60 -14.91 -2.76
C HIS A 22 9.46 -15.93 -2.94
N PRO A 23 9.09 -16.28 -4.20
CA PRO A 23 7.98 -17.20 -4.49
C PRO A 23 8.24 -18.63 -3.95
N ASP A 24 9.50 -19.00 -3.74
CA ASP A 24 9.90 -20.26 -3.13
C ASP A 24 9.60 -20.33 -1.63
N LYS A 25 9.31 -19.20 -0.97
CA LYS A 25 9.01 -19.09 0.47
C LYS A 25 7.52 -18.94 0.78
N VAL A 26 6.69 -18.61 -0.20
CA VAL A 26 5.25 -18.37 0.00
C VAL A 26 4.43 -19.51 -0.60
N ASN A 27 3.58 -20.16 0.21
CA ASN A 27 2.67 -21.21 -0.22
C ASN A 27 1.30 -20.64 -0.64
N LYS A 28 0.74 -19.74 0.18
CA LYS A 28 -0.47 -18.97 -0.14
C LYS A 28 -0.34 -17.56 0.41
N LEU A 29 -0.86 -16.59 -0.32
CA LEU A 29 -0.96 -15.19 0.07
C LEU A 29 -2.43 -14.82 0.24
N VAL A 30 -2.81 -14.34 1.42
CA VAL A 30 -4.16 -13.83 1.72
C VAL A 30 -4.07 -12.32 1.97
N LEU A 31 -4.93 -11.57 1.30
CA LEU A 31 -4.95 -10.11 1.34
C LEU A 31 -6.28 -9.65 1.93
N ALA A 32 -6.23 -8.83 2.99
CA ALA A 32 -7.42 -8.31 3.65
C ALA A 32 -7.33 -6.79 3.81
N CYS A 33 -8.38 -6.08 3.38
CA CYS A 33 -8.48 -4.62 3.48
C CYS A 33 -7.23 -3.88 2.96
N THR A 34 -6.64 -4.38 1.87
CA THR A 34 -5.39 -3.89 1.29
C THR A 34 -5.54 -3.67 -0.22
N TYR A 35 -4.59 -2.96 -0.80
CA TYR A 35 -4.51 -2.68 -2.23
C TYR A 35 -3.09 -3.00 -2.72
N ALA A 36 -2.96 -3.39 -3.99
CA ALA A 36 -1.66 -3.72 -4.56
C ALA A 36 -0.83 -2.49 -4.92
N ALA A 37 -1.51 -1.39 -5.21
CA ALA A 37 -0.94 -0.08 -5.44
C ALA A 37 -2.00 0.96 -5.04
N GLN A 38 -1.55 2.17 -4.74
CA GLN A 38 -2.47 3.31 -4.66
C GLN A 38 -2.95 3.61 -6.09
N ASP A 39 -4.27 3.62 -6.29
CA ASP A 39 -4.84 4.11 -7.54
C ASP A 39 -4.54 5.61 -7.66
N GLU A 40 -3.90 6.04 -8.75
CA GLU A 40 -3.65 7.46 -9.02
C GLU A 40 -4.96 8.27 -9.10
N ASN A 41 -6.06 7.58 -9.39
CA ASN A 41 -7.39 8.15 -9.48
C ASN A 41 -8.20 8.01 -8.17
N SER A 42 -7.55 7.61 -7.07
CA SER A 42 -8.12 7.61 -5.72
C SER A 42 -8.61 9.01 -5.34
N GLU A 43 -9.92 9.23 -5.47
CA GLU A 43 -10.62 10.43 -4.99
C GLU A 43 -10.36 10.67 -3.49
N THR A 44 -10.03 9.62 -2.74
CA THR A 44 -9.67 9.68 -1.32
C THR A 44 -8.38 10.46 -1.06
N LEU A 45 -7.37 10.32 -1.92
CA LEU A 45 -6.12 11.10 -1.81
C LEU A 45 -6.30 12.53 -2.31
N LYS A 46 -7.09 12.74 -3.37
CA LYS A 46 -7.39 14.08 -3.89
C LYS A 46 -8.14 14.95 -2.89
N LYS A 47 -8.96 14.33 -2.04
CA LYS A 47 -9.86 15.01 -1.10
C LYS A 47 -9.34 15.07 0.34
N TRP A 48 -8.29 14.30 0.66
CA TRP A 48 -7.63 14.41 1.94
C TRP A 48 -6.75 15.67 1.93
N PRO A 49 -7.06 16.72 2.71
CA PRO A 49 -6.13 17.81 2.87
C PRO A 49 -4.90 17.19 3.54
N SER A 50 -3.77 17.18 2.82
CA SER A 50 -2.52 16.64 3.37
C SER A 50 -2.33 17.27 4.76
N CYS A 51 -2.25 16.44 5.78
CA CYS A 51 -1.91 16.89 7.11
C CYS A 51 -0.43 17.37 7.05
N GLY A 52 -0.21 18.62 6.64
CA GLY A 52 1.12 19.22 6.56
C GLY A 52 1.44 20.17 5.39
N GLN A 53 0.62 20.34 4.35
CA GLN A 53 0.95 21.35 3.31
C GLN A 53 0.53 22.76 3.76
N LYS A 54 1.46 23.49 4.40
CA LYS A 54 1.43 24.95 4.33
C LYS A 54 1.84 25.36 2.92
N SER A 55 0.89 25.76 2.09
CA SER A 55 1.20 26.51 0.87
C SER A 55 1.88 27.82 1.25
N ALA A 56 3.12 28.03 0.81
CA ALA A 56 3.82 29.31 0.96
C ALA A 56 2.98 30.44 0.34
N PRO A 57 2.91 31.63 0.96
CA PRO A 57 2.14 32.74 0.40
C PRO A 57 2.73 33.16 -0.94
N LYS A 58 1.90 33.27 -1.97
CA LYS A 58 2.30 33.89 -3.24
C LYS A 58 2.44 35.39 -3.00
N SER A 59 3.63 35.93 -3.25
CA SER A 59 3.89 37.37 -3.26
C SER A 59 3.14 38.04 -4.43
N SER A 60 2.46 39.14 -4.12
CA SER A 60 1.82 40.05 -5.07
C SER A 60 2.81 40.71 -6.03
#